data_AF-A0A374ECM1-F1
#
_entry.id   AF-A0A374ECM1-F1
#
_cell.length_a   1.000
_cell.length_b   1.000
_cell.length_c   1.000
_cell.angle_alpha   90.00
_cell.angle_beta   90.00
_cell.angle_gamma   90.00
#
_symmetry.space_group_name_H-M   'P 1'
#
loop_
_entity.id
_entity.type
_entity.pdbx_description
1 polymer ?
#
loop_
_entity_poly.entity_id
_entity_poly.type
_entity_poly.pdbx_seq_one_letter_code
_entity_poly.pdbx_strand_id
1 'polypeptide(L)'
;NKKIGTATVKIAGKGSYTGTITKTFKINPAKQEIQKLTAKSKAFFVDWAQKGSATGYEIQYATNSKFTSAKKVTITNNKTDTKTISKLSGKKKYYFRVRSYTTVKGTKYYGAWSASKSVTTKK
;
A
#
# COMPACT_ATOMS: atom_id res chain seq x y z
N ASN A 1 18.31 -12.49 0.82
CA ASN A 1 17.94 -11.22 0.15
C ASN A 1 16.74 -10.62 0.89
N LYS A 2 16.85 -9.42 1.47
CA LYS A 2 15.77 -8.73 2.20
C LYS A 2 15.24 -7.48 1.48
N LYS A 3 15.85 -7.11 0.35
CA LYS A 3 15.48 -5.89 -0.39
C LYS A 3 14.21 -6.15 -1.20
N ILE A 4 13.34 -5.14 -1.25
CA ILE A 4 12.14 -5.18 -2.10
C ILE A 4 12.55 -5.36 -3.55
N GLY A 5 11.82 -6.20 -4.28
CA GLY A 5 12.14 -6.56 -5.66
C GLY A 5 11.81 -8.01 -5.98
N THR A 6 12.34 -8.48 -7.10
CA THR A 6 12.25 -9.89 -7.50
C THR A 6 13.55 -10.59 -7.15
N ALA A 7 13.46 -11.65 -6.37
CA ALA A 7 14.58 -12.53 -6.04
C ALA A 7 14.54 -13.77 -6.92
N THR A 8 15.71 -14.24 -7.33
CA THR A 8 15.89 -15.40 -8.21
C THR A 8 16.65 -16.48 -7.47
N VAL A 9 16.11 -17.70 -7.47
CA VAL A 9 16.74 -18.92 -6.97
C VAL A 9 17.12 -19.77 -8.17
N LYS A 10 18.41 -20.07 -8.30
CA LYS A 10 18.97 -20.93 -9.34
C LYS A 10 19.44 -22.23 -8.68
N ILE A 11 18.89 -23.35 -9.13
CA ILE A 11 19.27 -24.69 -8.70
C ILE A 11 19.96 -25.35 -9.88
N ALA A 12 21.25 -25.66 -9.73
CA ALA A 12 22.02 -26.39 -10.72
C ALA A 12 22.23 -27.81 -10.23
N GLY A 13 21.97 -28.80 -11.08
CA GLY A 13 22.28 -30.20 -10.77
C GLY A 13 23.80 -30.42 -10.66
N LYS A 14 24.20 -31.36 -9.80
CA LYS A 14 25.60 -31.76 -9.59
C LYS A 14 25.71 -33.28 -9.80
N GLY A 15 26.81 -33.73 -10.40
CA GLY A 15 27.00 -35.14 -10.75
C GLY A 15 26.14 -35.53 -11.96
N SER A 16 25.47 -36.68 -11.90
CA SER A 16 24.61 -37.19 -12.98
C SER A 16 23.30 -36.41 -13.17
N TYR A 17 22.94 -35.53 -12.23
CA TYR A 17 21.80 -34.62 -12.37
C TYR A 17 22.21 -33.44 -13.25
N THR A 18 21.74 -33.41 -14.49
CA THR A 18 22.04 -32.34 -15.44
C THR A 18 20.93 -31.28 -15.47
N GLY A 19 21.29 -30.07 -15.88
CA GLY A 19 20.34 -28.97 -16.06
C GLY A 19 20.33 -27.94 -14.93
N THR A 20 19.59 -26.85 -15.18
CA THR A 20 19.43 -25.73 -14.25
C THR A 20 17.96 -25.37 -14.19
N ILE A 21 17.42 -25.28 -12.98
CA ILE A 21 16.08 -24.77 -12.71
C ILE A 21 16.21 -23.38 -12.11
N THR A 22 15.46 -22.43 -12.66
CA THR A 22 15.35 -21.08 -12.12
C THR A 22 13.93 -20.82 -11.65
N LYS A 23 13.78 -20.31 -10.42
CA LYS A 23 12.50 -19.85 -9.87
C LYS A 23 12.65 -18.44 -9.32
N THR A 24 11.59 -17.66 -9.39
CA THR A 24 11.58 -16.28 -8.90
C THR A 24 10.47 -16.07 -7.88
N PHE A 25 10.69 -15.19 -6.91
CA PHE A 25 9.64 -14.74 -6.00
C PHE A 25 9.75 -13.23 -5.74
N LYS A 26 8.61 -12.59 -5.43
CA LYS A 26 8.54 -11.15 -5.16
C LYS A 26 8.66 -10.91 -3.65
N ILE A 27 9.54 -10.00 -3.28
CA ILE A 27 9.64 -9.45 -1.93
C ILE A 27 8.91 -8.10 -1.97
N ASN A 28 7.77 -8.00 -1.29
CA ASN A 28 6.94 -6.79 -1.25
C ASN A 28 7.11 -6.03 0.07
N PRO A 29 6.78 -4.71 0.11
CA PRO A 29 6.75 -3.95 1.35
C PRO A 29 5.90 -4.61 2.43
N ALA A 30 6.28 -4.39 3.69
CA ALA A 30 5.52 -4.87 4.84
C ALA A 30 4.08 -4.33 4.82
N LYS A 31 3.15 -5.09 5.42
CA LYS A 31 1.75 -4.69 5.56
C LYS A 31 1.65 -3.32 6.21
N GLN A 32 0.80 -2.46 5.65
CA GLN A 32 0.64 -1.12 6.16
C GLN A 32 -0.29 -1.06 7.38
N GLU A 33 -0.12 -0.03 8.20
CA GLU A 33 -0.87 0.21 9.42
C GLU A 33 -1.35 1.65 9.47
N ILE A 34 -2.63 1.84 9.80
CA ILE A 34 -3.23 3.16 10.04
C ILE A 34 -3.11 3.44 11.54
N GLN A 35 -2.47 4.56 11.90
CA GLN A 35 -2.26 4.97 13.28
C GLN A 35 -3.39 5.86 13.77
N LYS A 36 -3.88 6.77 12.91
CA LYS A 36 -4.95 7.70 13.28
C LYS A 36 -5.92 7.94 12.15
N LEU A 37 -7.17 8.14 12.51
CA LEU A 37 -8.26 8.49 11.61
C LEU A 37 -9.19 9.48 12.29
N THR A 38 -9.44 10.61 11.65
CA THR A 38 -10.30 11.67 12.22
C THR A 38 -11.25 12.22 11.18
N ALA A 39 -12.54 12.30 11.54
CA ALA A 39 -13.56 12.95 10.73
C ALA A 39 -13.36 14.47 10.70
N LYS A 40 -13.46 15.08 9.51
CA LYS A 40 -13.43 16.53 9.29
C LYS A 40 -14.66 16.98 8.48
N SER A 41 -14.90 18.30 8.39
CA SER A 41 -15.97 18.84 7.54
C SER A 41 -15.70 18.48 6.08
N LYS A 42 -16.62 17.76 5.45
CA LYS A 42 -16.50 17.31 4.04
C LYS A 42 -15.14 16.65 3.72
N ALA A 43 -14.55 15.99 4.72
CA ALA A 43 -13.19 15.49 4.66
C ALA A 43 -12.90 14.43 5.74
N PHE A 44 -11.77 13.73 5.62
CA PHE A 44 -11.17 12.98 6.72
C PHE A 44 -9.65 13.13 6.72
N PHE A 45 -9.06 13.08 7.92
CA PHE A 45 -7.62 13.01 8.13
C PHE A 45 -7.22 11.57 8.44
N VAL A 46 -6.10 11.15 7.88
CA VAL A 46 -5.49 9.84 8.11
C VAL A 46 -3.99 10.01 8.35
N ASP A 47 -3.50 9.19 9.27
CA ASP A 47 -2.10 9.02 9.64
C ASP A 47 -1.76 7.53 9.60
N TRP A 48 -0.62 7.17 9.03
CA TRP A 48 -0.17 5.78 8.86
C TRP A 48 1.30 5.62 9.19
N ALA A 49 1.68 4.42 9.64
CA ALA A 49 3.06 4.14 9.99
C ALA A 49 3.99 4.29 8.77
N GLN A 50 5.08 5.05 8.91
CA GLN A 50 6.13 5.08 7.90
C GLN A 50 6.78 3.70 7.75
N LYS A 51 7.08 3.30 6.52
CA LYS A 51 7.83 2.08 6.24
C LYS A 51 9.15 2.45 5.57
N GLY A 52 10.27 2.07 6.19
CA GLY A 52 11.61 2.43 5.67
C GLY A 52 11.89 1.91 4.26
N SER A 53 11.24 0.83 3.84
CA SER A 53 11.36 0.30 2.47
C SER A 53 10.52 1.06 1.44
N ALA A 54 9.58 1.93 1.84
CA ALA A 54 8.66 2.59 0.94
C ALA A 54 9.34 3.71 0.14
N THR A 55 8.99 3.80 -1.14
CA THR A 55 9.25 5.00 -1.97
C THR A 55 7.98 5.84 -2.11
N GLY A 56 6.88 5.43 -1.49
CA GLY A 56 5.61 6.11 -1.55
C GLY A 56 4.45 5.27 -1.01
N TYR A 57 3.27 5.86 -1.04
CA TYR A 57 2.04 5.28 -0.49
C TYR A 57 0.88 5.43 -1.47
N GLU A 58 -0.09 4.53 -1.37
CA GLU A 58 -1.36 4.64 -2.07
C GLU A 58 -2.49 4.57 -1.06
N ILE A 59 -3.34 5.58 -1.07
CA ILE A 59 -4.58 5.63 -0.28
C ILE A 59 -5.71 5.25 -1.22
N GLN A 60 -6.53 4.30 -0.82
CA GLN A 60 -7.76 3.95 -1.52
C GLN A 60 -8.96 4.24 -0.64
N TYR A 61 -9.99 4.88 -1.19
CA TYR A 61 -11.21 5.18 -0.45
C TYR A 61 -12.46 5.10 -1.34
N ALA A 62 -13.58 4.71 -0.75
CA ALA A 62 -14.87 4.53 -1.43
C ALA A 62 -16.04 4.73 -0.45
N THR A 63 -17.26 4.82 -0.97
CA THR A 63 -18.48 4.80 -0.15
C THR A 63 -19.00 3.39 0.11
N ASN A 64 -18.32 2.36 -0.42
CA ASN A 64 -18.63 0.95 -0.19
C ASN A 64 -17.39 0.21 0.32
N SER A 65 -17.59 -0.78 1.19
CA SER A 65 -16.52 -1.57 1.82
C SER A 65 -15.79 -2.49 0.85
N LYS A 66 -16.39 -2.81 -0.30
CA LYS A 66 -15.81 -3.66 -1.35
C LYS A 66 -14.85 -2.89 -2.27
N PHE A 67 -14.76 -1.56 -2.12
CA PHE A 67 -13.93 -0.68 -2.94
C PHE A 67 -14.20 -0.77 -4.46
N THR A 68 -15.42 -1.11 -4.88
CA THR A 68 -15.77 -1.30 -6.30
C THR A 68 -15.69 -0.01 -7.14
N SER A 69 -15.92 1.15 -6.51
CA SER A 69 -15.84 2.48 -7.16
C SER A 69 -14.86 3.37 -6.41
N ALA A 70 -13.72 2.79 -6.05
CA ALA A 70 -12.78 3.46 -5.18
C ALA A 70 -11.91 4.48 -5.91
N LYS A 71 -11.76 5.64 -5.28
CA LYS A 71 -10.77 6.65 -5.64
C LYS A 71 -9.42 6.26 -5.05
N LYS A 72 -8.34 6.63 -5.73
CA LYS A 72 -6.96 6.39 -5.29
C LYS A 72 -6.20 7.70 -5.25
N VAL A 73 -5.32 7.83 -4.26
CA VAL A 73 -4.35 8.93 -4.15
C VAL A 73 -2.97 8.31 -4.00
N THR A 74 -2.08 8.63 -4.93
CA THR A 74 -0.69 8.20 -4.89
C THR A 74 0.17 9.31 -4.29
N ILE A 75 1.05 8.93 -3.37
CA ILE A 75 2.00 9.79 -2.69
C ILE A 75 3.39 9.28 -3.02
N THR A 76 4.21 10.10 -3.67
CA THR A 76 5.57 9.74 -4.10
C THR A 76 6.66 10.13 -3.10
N ASN A 77 6.33 10.92 -2.08
CA ASN A 77 7.24 11.25 -1.00
C ASN A 77 7.13 10.18 0.11
N ASN A 78 8.23 9.48 0.41
CA ASN A 78 8.27 8.44 1.43
C ASN A 78 8.24 8.98 2.87
N LYS A 79 8.55 10.26 3.07
CA LYS A 79 8.47 10.96 4.37
C LYS A 79 7.06 11.42 4.73
N THR A 80 6.11 11.33 3.80
CA THR A 80 4.72 11.65 4.09
C THR A 80 4.03 10.43 4.71
N ASP A 81 3.55 10.58 5.93
CA ASP A 81 2.76 9.62 6.71
C ASP A 81 1.32 10.05 6.95
N THR A 82 0.96 11.26 6.54
CA THR A 82 -0.39 11.79 6.78
C THR A 82 -1.01 12.39 5.52
N LYS A 83 -2.35 12.39 5.49
CA LYS A 83 -3.11 13.11 4.47
C LYS A 83 -4.49 13.50 4.98
N THR A 84 -4.96 14.67 4.55
CA THR A 84 -6.39 15.00 4.58
C THR A 84 -6.98 14.79 3.19
N ILE A 85 -8.01 13.96 3.09
CA ILE A 85 -8.83 13.78 1.88
C ILE A 85 -10.04 14.71 2.02
N SER A 86 -10.12 15.72 1.16
CA SER A 86 -11.14 16.78 1.18
C SER A 86 -12.10 16.67 -0.01
N LYS A 87 -13.02 17.64 -0.13
CA LYS A 87 -14.03 17.71 -1.21
C LYS A 87 -14.92 16.46 -1.26
N LEU A 88 -15.26 15.93 -0.08
CA LEU A 88 -16.19 14.81 0.09
C LEU A 88 -17.58 15.33 0.43
N SER A 89 -18.60 14.49 0.25
CA SER A 89 -19.93 14.79 0.78
C SER A 89 -19.89 14.80 2.31
N GLY A 90 -20.56 15.77 2.94
CA GLY A 90 -20.72 15.82 4.40
C GLY A 90 -21.69 14.75 4.91
N LYS A 91 -21.57 14.36 6.19
CA LYS A 91 -22.41 13.34 6.85
C LYS A 91 -22.47 12.01 6.10
N LYS A 92 -21.41 11.66 5.37
CA LYS A 92 -21.36 10.44 4.56
C LYS A 92 -20.27 9.50 5.03
N LYS A 93 -20.58 8.21 5.12
CA LYS A 93 -19.62 7.17 5.49
C LYS A 93 -18.71 6.84 4.31
N TYR A 94 -17.40 6.84 4.58
CA TYR A 94 -16.37 6.40 3.64
C TYR A 94 -15.55 5.27 4.27
N TYR A 95 -15.19 4.31 3.43
CA TYR A 95 -14.25 3.24 3.73
C TYR A 95 -12.91 3.60 3.10
N PHE A 96 -11.81 3.32 3.78
CA PHE A 96 -10.48 3.59 3.26
C PHE A 96 -9.45 2.58 3.79
N ARG A 97 -8.34 2.50 3.05
CA ARG A 97 -7.17 1.70 3.37
C ARG A 97 -5.94 2.34 2.74
N VAL A 98 -4.77 2.09 3.32
CA VAL A 98 -3.48 2.60 2.84
C VAL A 98 -2.56 1.42 2.55
N ARG A 99 -1.72 1.51 1.53
CA ARG A 99 -0.60 0.58 1.31
C ARG A 99 0.67 1.34 0.97
N SER A 100 1.81 0.80 1.40
CA SER A 100 3.12 1.26 0.92
C SER A 100 3.45 0.62 -0.43
N TYR A 101 4.28 1.30 -1.20
CA TYR A 101 4.91 0.72 -2.38
C TYR A 101 6.40 1.10 -2.44
N THR A 102 7.18 0.27 -3.13
CA THR A 102 8.58 0.56 -3.45
C THR A 102 8.76 0.45 -4.95
N THR A 103 9.34 1.48 -5.55
CA THR A 103 9.74 1.45 -6.95
C THR A 103 11.19 0.99 -7.04
N VAL A 104 11.42 -0.11 -7.75
CA VAL A 104 12.77 -0.64 -8.04
C VAL A 104 12.94 -0.68 -9.55
N LYS A 105 13.88 0.09 -10.08
CA LYS A 105 14.15 0.21 -11.53
C LYS A 105 12.86 0.42 -12.35
N GLY A 106 12.03 1.37 -11.93
CA GLY A 106 10.74 1.68 -12.58
C GLY A 106 9.57 0.75 -12.26
N THR A 107 9.81 -0.43 -11.64
CA THR A 107 8.75 -1.37 -11.28
C THR A 107 8.23 -1.10 -9.87
N LYS A 108 6.91 -0.93 -9.70
CA LYS A 108 6.27 -0.77 -8.39
C LYS A 108 5.94 -2.13 -7.76
N TYR A 109 6.44 -2.35 -6.56
CA TYR A 109 6.12 -3.47 -5.69
C TYR A 109 5.21 -2.97 -4.58
N TYR A 110 3.97 -3.47 -4.55
CA TYR A 110 2.96 -3.04 -3.59
C TYR A 110 2.94 -3.96 -2.37
N GLY A 111 2.96 -3.36 -1.20
CA GLY A 111 2.71 -4.06 0.05
C GLY A 111 1.24 -4.45 0.20
N ALA A 112 0.97 -5.29 1.21
CA ALA A 112 -0.40 -5.56 1.61
C ALA A 112 -1.09 -4.27 2.11
N TRP A 113 -2.38 -4.14 1.78
CA TRP A 113 -3.21 -3.09 2.33
C TRP A 113 -3.26 -3.15 3.86
N SER A 114 -3.42 -1.98 4.48
CA SER A 114 -3.83 -1.89 5.87
C SER A 114 -5.18 -2.56 6.09
N ALA A 115 -5.51 -2.80 7.37
CA ALA A 115 -6.89 -3.07 7.74
C ALA A 115 -7.80 -1.97 7.16
N SER A 116 -8.95 -2.37 6.62
CA SER A 116 -9.93 -1.40 6.13
C SER A 116 -10.56 -0.70 7.31
N LYS A 117 -10.63 0.63 7.24
CA LYS A 117 -11.25 1.47 8.26
C LYS A 117 -12.37 2.29 7.63
N SER A 118 -13.24 2.85 8.44
CA SER A 118 -14.31 3.73 7.96
C SER A 118 -14.49 4.95 8.85
N VAL A 119 -14.93 6.05 8.25
CA VAL A 119 -15.21 7.31 8.93
C VAL A 119 -16.42 7.99 8.29
N THR A 120 -17.26 8.61 9.10
CA THR A 120 -18.35 9.47 8.62
C THR A 120 -17.88 10.92 8.67
N THR A 121 -17.92 11.61 7.53
CA THR A 121 -17.52 13.03 7.42
C THR A 121 -18.44 13.94 8.22
N LYS A 122 -17.93 15.07 8.70
CA LYS A 122 -18.74 16.12 9.35
C LYS A 122 -19.41 17.01 8.28
N LYS A 123 -20.43 17.77 8.70
CA LYS A 123 -21.15 18.72 7.84
C LYS A 123 -20.20 19.75 7.24
#